data_AF-A0A561UPS5-F1
#
_entry.id   AF-A0A561UPS5-F1
#
_cell.length_a   1.000
_cell.length_b   1.000
_cell.length_c   1.000
_cell.angle_alpha   90.00
_cell.angle_beta   90.00
_cell.angle_gamma   90.00
#
_symmetry.space_group_name_H-M   'P 1'
#
loop_
_entity.id
_entity.type
_entity.pdbx_description
1 polymer ?
#
loop_
_entity_poly.entity_id
_entity_poly.type
_entity_poly.pdbx_seq_one_letter_code
_entity_poly.pdbx_strand_id
1 'polypeptide(L)'
;MHANDLLGEKHQFRAGLAVTFEAEHGDRGMKASRVRLVDAPVREGVGVQRVPAPILPPWSSRDEPNDGLCDVLSGAEFQQELTEALLESAPSLTGSQILAIRRAVLGLARQHNWLES
;
A
#
# COMPACT_ATOMS: atom_id res chain seq x y z
N MET A 1 -3.15 -7.83 18.49
CA MET A 1 -2.12 -6.81 18.82
C MET A 1 -2.84 -5.61 19.42
N HIS A 2 -2.31 -5.04 20.49
CA HIS A 2 -2.84 -3.92 21.25
C HIS A 2 -1.84 -2.76 21.22
N ALA A 3 -2.31 -1.53 21.44
CA ALA A 3 -1.45 -0.34 21.49
C ALA A 3 -0.37 -0.35 22.59
N ASN A 4 -0.39 -1.34 23.49
CA ASN A 4 0.61 -1.55 24.54
C ASN A 4 1.71 -2.53 24.12
N ASP A 5 1.50 -3.24 23.02
CA ASP A 5 2.49 -4.16 22.47
C ASP A 5 3.54 -3.43 21.62
N LEU A 6 3.31 -2.15 21.29
CA LEU A 6 4.23 -1.29 20.55
C LEU A 6 5.37 -0.83 21.47
N LEU A 7 6.59 -1.20 21.11
CA LEU A 7 7.82 -0.81 21.79
C LEU A 7 8.44 0.36 21.01
N GLY A 8 8.15 1.58 21.46
CA GLY A 8 8.61 2.83 20.86
C GLY A 8 7.58 3.94 20.98
N GLU A 9 7.89 5.08 20.36
CA GLU A 9 6.98 6.21 20.30
C GLU A 9 5.78 5.89 19.39
N LYS A 10 4.57 5.80 19.95
CA LYS A 10 3.37 5.32 19.24
C LYS A 10 3.06 6.11 17.95
N HIS A 11 3.42 7.39 17.92
CA HIS A 11 3.21 8.27 16.77
C HIS A 11 4.15 8.00 15.59
N GLN A 12 5.23 7.22 15.80
CA GLN A 12 6.14 6.80 14.73
C GLN A 12 5.59 5.61 13.93
N PHE A 13 4.65 4.87 14.51
CA PHE A 13 3.98 3.77 13.82
C PHE A 13 2.89 4.32 12.89
N ARG A 14 3.04 4.06 11.60
CA ARG A 14 2.08 4.37 10.54
C ARG A 14 1.79 3.12 9.72
N ALA A 15 0.64 3.08 9.06
CA ALA A 15 0.32 2.01 8.13
C ALA A 15 1.41 1.91 7.05
N GLY A 16 1.78 0.68 6.68
CA GLY A 16 2.80 0.40 5.67
C GLY A 16 4.24 0.27 6.18
N LEU A 17 4.51 0.48 7.48
CA LEU A 17 5.85 0.31 8.04
C LEU A 17 6.18 -1.16 8.35
N ALA A 18 7.41 -1.56 8.04
CA ALA A 18 7.93 -2.87 8.40
C ALA A 18 8.23 -2.92 9.90
N VAL A 19 7.75 -3.97 10.56
CA VAL A 19 7.92 -4.20 12.00
C VAL A 19 8.40 -5.62 12.28
N THR A 20 9.20 -5.76 13.34
CA THR A 20 9.48 -7.05 13.96
C THR A 20 8.57 -7.24 15.16
N PHE A 21 8.19 -8.48 15.46
CA PHE A 21 7.32 -8.83 16.58
C PHE A 21 7.58 -10.26 17.05
N GLU A 22 7.20 -10.53 18.29
CA GLU A 22 7.18 -11.88 18.86
C GLU A 22 5.75 -12.44 18.79
N ALA A 23 5.60 -13.71 18.39
CA ALA A 23 4.29 -14.36 18.30
C ALA A 23 4.05 -15.20 19.56
N GLU A 24 3.04 -14.84 20.35
CA GLU A 24 2.68 -15.49 21.61
C GLU A 24 1.24 -16.02 21.58
N HIS A 25 0.94 -17.04 22.38
CA HIS A 25 -0.42 -17.57 22.51
C HIS A 25 -1.14 -16.88 23.68
N GLY A 26 -2.16 -16.07 23.38
CA GLY A 26 -3.01 -15.44 24.39
C GLY A 26 -4.38 -16.12 24.51
N ASP A 27 -5.23 -15.60 25.41
CA ASP A 27 -6.56 -16.16 25.69
C ASP A 27 -7.51 -16.21 24.48
N ARG A 28 -7.20 -15.43 23.43
CA ARG A 28 -7.96 -15.34 22.18
C ARG A 28 -7.18 -15.89 20.98
N GLY A 29 -6.14 -16.68 21.22
CA GLY A 29 -5.27 -17.25 20.20
C GLY A 29 -3.98 -16.45 19.97
N MET A 30 -3.37 -16.64 18.80
CA MET A 30 -2.07 -16.07 18.46
C MET A 30 -2.09 -14.53 18.47
N LYS A 31 -1.17 -13.94 19.22
CA LYS A 31 -1.02 -12.51 19.42
C LYS A 31 0.42 -12.10 19.08
N ALA A 32 0.57 -11.05 18.29
CA ALA A 32 1.84 -10.36 18.15
C ALA A 32 2.08 -9.46 19.37
N SER A 33 3.22 -9.65 20.03
CA SER A 33 3.72 -8.85 21.14
C SER A 33 5.09 -8.25 20.81
N ARG A 34 5.53 -7.27 21.61
CA ARG A 34 6.86 -6.66 21.53
C ARG A 34 7.21 -6.11 20.14
N VAL A 35 6.25 -5.42 19.53
CA VAL A 35 6.34 -4.89 18.16
C VAL A 35 7.32 -3.72 18.10
N ARG A 36 8.31 -3.78 17.22
CA ARG A 36 9.32 -2.72 17.00
C ARG A 36 9.43 -2.38 15.53
N LEU A 37 9.71 -1.11 15.23
CA LEU A 37 10.07 -0.70 13.87
C LEU A 37 11.38 -1.38 13.45
N VAL A 38 11.43 -1.83 12.21
CA VAL A 38 12.69 -2.29 11.62
C VAL A 38 13.46 -1.05 11.19
N ASP A 39 14.63 -0.81 11.79
CA ASP A 39 15.59 0.14 11.24
C ASP A 39 16.02 -0.35 9.86
N ALA A 40 15.54 0.31 8.82
CA ALA A 40 16.05 0.08 7.48
C ALA A 40 17.52 0.55 7.45
N PRO A 41 18.47 -0.23 6.92
CA PRO A 41 19.78 0.34 6.62
C PRO A 41 19.56 1.52 5.68
N VAL A 42 20.07 2.68 6.07
CA VAL A 42 20.16 3.87 5.21
C VAL A 42 20.79 3.42 3.91
N ARG A 43 20.01 3.43 2.84
CA ARG A 43 20.57 3.39 1.49
C ARG A 43 21.26 4.73 1.30
N GLU A 44 22.55 4.79 1.59
CA GLU A 44 23.41 5.89 1.17
C GLU A 44 23.46 5.91 -0.36
N GLY A 45 22.94 6.98 -0.96
CA GLY A 45 23.10 7.22 -2.39
C GLY A 45 21.99 8.08 -3.00
N VAL A 46 22.32 9.37 -3.17
CA VAL A 46 21.71 10.39 -4.05
C VAL A 46 20.55 11.22 -3.48
N GLY A 47 20.95 12.39 -2.93
CA GLY A 47 20.28 13.69 -2.96
C GLY A 47 18.76 13.79 -2.77
N VAL A 48 18.34 14.15 -1.56
CA VAL A 48 16.99 14.68 -1.29
C VAL A 48 16.88 16.09 -1.88
N GLN A 49 16.32 16.21 -3.09
CA GLN A 49 15.71 17.47 -3.54
C GLN A 49 14.41 17.61 -2.75
N ARG A 50 14.35 18.54 -1.78
CA ARG A 50 13.10 18.96 -1.17
C ARG A 50 12.24 19.63 -2.24
N VAL A 51 11.24 18.91 -2.73
CA VAL A 51 10.20 19.51 -3.59
C VAL A 51 9.17 20.15 -2.64
N PRO A 52 8.85 21.45 -2.79
CA PRO A 52 7.80 22.09 -1.98
C PRO A 52 6.44 21.46 -2.30
N ALA A 53 5.61 21.28 -1.26
CA ALA A 53 4.27 20.74 -1.40
C ALA A 53 3.42 21.61 -2.35
N PRO A 54 2.76 21.05 -3.37
CA PRO A 54 1.84 21.81 -4.18
C PRO A 54 0.59 22.15 -3.35
N ILE A 55 0.34 23.45 -3.21
CA ILE A 55 -0.93 23.97 -2.69
C ILE A 55 -1.97 23.70 -3.78
N LEU A 56 -2.78 22.65 -3.63
CA LEU A 56 -3.92 22.41 -4.52
C LEU A 56 -5.02 23.45 -4.23
N PRO A 57 -5.46 24.24 -5.23
CA PRO A 57 -6.65 25.05 -5.07
C PRO A 57 -7.89 24.16 -5.11
N PRO A 58 -8.96 24.59 -4.42
CA PRO A 58 -10.13 23.78 -4.23
C PRO A 58 -11.05 24.00 -5.44
N TRP A 59 -11.46 22.91 -6.10
CA TRP A 59 -12.50 22.83 -7.13
C TRP A 59 -12.26 23.59 -8.46
N SER A 60 -12.58 22.89 -9.57
CA SER A 60 -12.80 23.38 -10.95
C SER A 60 -11.52 23.60 -11.80
N SER A 61 -11.40 23.19 -13.07
CA SER A 61 -12.38 22.80 -14.10
C SER A 61 -11.68 21.88 -15.11
N ARG A 62 -12.26 20.72 -15.47
CA ARG A 62 -12.87 20.40 -16.77
C ARG A 62 -12.30 21.05 -18.04
N ASP A 63 -12.09 20.17 -19.01
CA ASP A 63 -11.89 20.32 -20.46
C ASP A 63 -10.50 20.74 -20.96
N GLU A 64 -9.69 19.72 -21.30
CA GLU A 64 -8.84 19.63 -22.50
C GLU A 64 -8.61 18.13 -22.80
N PRO A 65 -8.70 17.67 -24.06
CA PRO A 65 -8.42 16.29 -24.43
C PRO A 65 -6.89 16.10 -24.49
N ASN A 66 -6.28 15.79 -23.36
CA ASN A 66 -4.88 15.40 -23.34
C ASN A 66 -4.76 13.99 -23.95
N ASP A 67 -4.39 13.98 -25.23
CA ASP A 67 -4.06 12.80 -26.00
C ASP A 67 -2.89 12.06 -25.34
N GLY A 68 -3.21 11.00 -24.59
CA GLY A 68 -2.46 9.75 -24.70
C GLY A 68 -1.20 9.55 -23.87
N LEU A 69 -0.95 10.28 -22.77
CA LEU A 69 -0.02 9.75 -21.75
C LEU A 69 -0.81 8.81 -20.84
N CYS A 70 -0.91 7.54 -21.25
CA CYS A 70 -1.37 6.49 -20.36
C CYS A 70 -0.32 6.39 -19.26
N ASP A 71 -0.58 6.97 -18.09
CA ASP A 71 0.23 6.74 -16.90
C ASP A 71 0.22 5.22 -16.65
N VAL A 72 1.29 4.56 -17.09
CA VAL A 72 1.43 3.12 -16.93
C VAL A 72 1.67 2.91 -15.44
N LEU A 73 0.77 2.18 -14.78
CA LEU A 73 0.92 1.94 -13.34
C LEU A 73 2.03 0.93 -13.10
N SER A 74 2.79 1.12 -12.02
CA SER A 74 3.61 0.03 -11.51
C SER A 74 2.70 -1.13 -11.06
N GLY A 75 3.22 -2.35 -11.09
CA GLY A 75 2.45 -3.51 -10.64
C GLY A 75 1.97 -3.42 -9.19
N ALA A 76 2.64 -2.64 -8.34
CA ALA A 76 2.25 -2.42 -6.95
C ALA A 76 1.08 -1.43 -6.83
N GLU A 77 1.10 -0.34 -7.59
CA GLU A 77 0.00 0.64 -7.62
C GLU A 77 -1.28 0.01 -8.17
N PHE A 78 -1.17 -0.71 -9.28
CA PHE A 78 -2.31 -1.42 -9.86
C PHE A 78 -2.91 -2.45 -8.88
N GLN A 79 -2.07 -3.17 -8.12
CA GLN A 79 -2.55 -4.09 -7.09
C GLN A 79 -3.34 -3.38 -6.00
N GLN A 80 -2.89 -2.20 -5.58
CA GLN A 80 -3.54 -1.41 -4.54
C GLN A 80 -4.89 -0.90 -5.04
N GLU A 81 -4.93 -0.22 -6.19
CA GLU A 81 -6.17 0.31 -6.75
C GLU A 81 -7.19 -0.80 -7.04
N LEU A 82 -6.75 -1.93 -7.59
CA LEU A 82 -7.62 -3.08 -7.80
C LEU A 82 -8.20 -3.61 -6.48
N THR A 83 -7.41 -3.63 -5.41
CA THR A 83 -7.88 -4.11 -4.10
C THR A 83 -8.94 -3.16 -3.53
N GLU A 84 -8.71 -1.85 -3.58
CA GLU A 84 -9.68 -0.84 -3.12
C GLU A 84 -10.98 -0.90 -3.93
N ALA A 85 -10.88 -0.97 -5.26
CA ALA A 85 -12.05 -1.07 -6.14
C ALA A 85 -12.88 -2.33 -5.87
N LEU A 86 -12.25 -3.46 -5.57
CA LEU A 86 -12.95 -4.71 -5.21
C LEU A 86 -13.65 -4.60 -3.85
N LEU A 87 -13.03 -3.96 -2.87
CA LEU A 87 -13.62 -3.75 -1.54
C LEU A 87 -14.83 -2.81 -1.60
N GLU A 88 -14.76 -1.77 -2.43
CA GLU A 88 -15.85 -0.81 -2.61
C GLU A 88 -17.02 -1.41 -3.42
N SER A 89 -16.73 -2.06 -4.54
CA SER A 89 -17.76 -2.56 -5.46
C SER A 89 -18.41 -3.88 -5.02
N ALA A 90 -17.68 -4.72 -4.27
CA ALA A 90 -18.13 -6.06 -3.91
C ALA A 90 -17.71 -6.42 -2.46
N PRO A 91 -18.31 -5.77 -1.44
CA PRO A 91 -17.93 -5.96 -0.04
C PRO A 91 -18.20 -7.37 0.50
N SER A 92 -18.99 -8.18 -0.22
CA SER A 92 -19.22 -9.60 0.12
C SER A 92 -18.06 -10.52 -0.28
N LEU A 93 -17.08 -10.03 -1.06
CA LEU A 93 -15.92 -10.83 -1.43
C LEU A 93 -15.10 -11.19 -0.20
N THR A 94 -14.74 -12.47 -0.12
CA THR A 94 -13.85 -12.94 0.93
C THR A 94 -12.40 -12.60 0.60
N GLY A 95 -11.55 -12.51 1.61
CA GLY A 95 -10.11 -12.23 1.41
C GLY A 95 -9.44 -13.25 0.46
N SER A 96 -9.85 -14.52 0.50
CA SER A 96 -9.31 -15.54 -0.42
C SER A 96 -9.74 -15.32 -1.87
N GLN A 97 -10.97 -14.87 -2.11
CA GLN A 97 -11.46 -14.52 -3.45
C GLN A 97 -10.73 -13.28 -4.00
N ILE A 98 -10.55 -12.25 -3.18
CA ILE A 98 -9.81 -11.03 -3.57
C ILE A 98 -8.38 -11.38 -3.99
N LEU A 99 -7.68 -12.23 -3.22
CA LEU A 99 -6.33 -12.68 -3.56
C LEU A 99 -6.29 -13.47 -4.87
N ALA A 100 -7.28 -14.34 -5.11
CA ALA A 100 -7.37 -15.11 -6.35
C ALA A 100 -7.59 -14.20 -7.57
N ILE A 101 -8.53 -13.26 -7.47
CA ILE A 101 -8.81 -12.28 -8.53
C ILE A 101 -7.57 -11.42 -8.81
N ARG A 102 -6.93 -10.87 -7.78
CA ARG A 102 -5.74 -10.01 -7.94
C ARG A 102 -4.61 -10.72 -8.67
N ARG A 103 -4.37 -12.01 -8.38
CA ARG A 103 -3.35 -12.81 -9.09
C ARG A 103 -3.71 -13.01 -10.56
N ALA A 104 -4.97 -13.35 -10.85
CA ALA A 104 -5.43 -13.57 -12.23
C ALA A 104 -5.34 -12.30 -13.08
N VAL A 105 -5.83 -11.17 -12.55
CA VAL A 105 -5.82 -9.87 -13.27
C VAL A 105 -4.41 -9.36 -13.49
N LEU A 106 -3.50 -9.49 -12.51
CA LEU A 106 -2.09 -9.16 -12.71
C LEU A 106 -1.42 -10.00 -13.79
N GLY A 107 -1.75 -11.29 -13.84
CA GLY A 107 -1.25 -12.18 -14.88
C GLY A 107 -1.67 -11.69 -16.27
N LEU A 108 -2.92 -11.25 -16.41
CA LEU A 108 -3.46 -10.68 -17.64
C LEU A 108 -2.79 -9.34 -17.98
N ALA A 109 -2.71 -8.42 -17.01
CA ALA A 109 -2.12 -7.10 -17.19
C ALA A 109 -0.66 -7.17 -17.66
N ARG A 110 0.13 -8.11 -17.12
CA ARG A 110 1.51 -8.37 -17.59
C ARG A 110 1.56 -8.93 -19.00
N GLN A 111 0.66 -9.86 -19.36
CA GLN A 111 0.60 -10.41 -20.72
C GLN A 111 0.28 -9.35 -21.78
N HIS A 112 -0.46 -8.32 -21.40
CA HIS A 112 -0.85 -7.23 -22.27
C HIS A 112 0.01 -5.96 -22.15
N ASN A 113 1.11 -6.00 -21.37
CA ASN A 113 1.99 -4.86 -21.10
C ASN A 113 1.23 -3.61 -20.59
N TRP A 114 0.25 -3.81 -19.72
CA TRP A 114 -0.50 -2.72 -19.07
C TRP A 114 0.25 -2.10 -17.88
N LEU A 115 1.35 -2.72 -17.45
CA LEU A 115 2.10 -2.34 -16.25
C LEU A 115 3.53 -1.99 -16.61
N GLU A 116 4.12 -1.08 -15.84
CA GLU A 116 5.55 -0.78 -15.93
C GLU A 116 6.36 -1.99 -15.46
N SER A 117 7.47 -2.23 -16.16
CA SER A 117 8.39 -3.36 -15.93
C SER A 117 9.41 -3.09 -14.84
#